data_AF-I4BL95-F1
#
_entry.id   AF-I4BL95-F1
#
_cell.length_a   1.000
_cell.length_b   1.000
_cell.length_c   1.000
_cell.angle_alpha   90.00
_cell.angle_beta   90.00
_cell.angle_gamma   90.00
#
_symmetry.space_group_name_H-M   'P 1'
#
loop_
_entity.id
_entity.type
_entity.pdbx_description
1 polymer ?
#
loop_
_entity_poly.entity_id
_entity_poly.type
_entity_poly.pdbx_seq_one_letter_code
_entity_poly.pdbx_strand_id
1 'polypeptide(L)'
;MASGASFSRVAHWAIGAAAAAAVLTACAATSHASPAAPAPHTKNWFDLDAGDCITDVPAVDTGEVTVTVVDCAAPHRAEVFLRRPTAVDTAVTDVADTVCAAGLARYTGGGPFVADYLIDSNQDRTSADPLPSTIICLLEAGNGGLLTTSARKA
;
A
#
# COMPACT_ATOMS: atom_id res chain seq x y z
N MET A 1 -48.48 -63.19 23.04
CA MET A 1 -49.07 -63.97 21.92
C MET A 1 -48.63 -63.28 20.64
N ALA A 2 -47.89 -63.85 19.70
CA ALA A 2 -47.24 -65.15 19.57
C ALA A 2 -46.11 -65.01 18.52
N SER A 3 -45.08 -65.85 18.67
CA SER A 3 -44.35 -66.61 17.64
C SER A 3 -43.86 -65.87 16.37
N GLY A 4 -42.55 -65.81 16.10
CA GLY A 4 -41.73 -66.92 15.54
C GLY A 4 -41.61 -66.74 14.01
N ALA A 5 -40.58 -67.13 13.27
CA ALA A 5 -39.33 -67.81 13.52
C ALA A 5 -38.35 -67.51 12.36
N SER A 6 -37.09 -67.85 12.61
CA SER A 6 -35.89 -67.76 11.79
C SER A 6 -35.94 -68.49 10.45
N PHE A 7 -35.20 -68.02 9.43
CA PHE A 7 -34.46 -68.89 8.51
C PHE A 7 -33.09 -68.32 8.14
N SER A 8 -32.11 -69.20 8.28
CA SER A 8 -30.68 -69.05 8.08
C SER A 8 -30.29 -69.22 6.60
N ARG A 9 -29.36 -68.41 6.10
CA ARG A 9 -28.43 -68.85 5.04
C ARG A 9 -27.04 -68.33 5.35
N VAL A 10 -26.21 -69.30 5.72
CA VAL A 10 -24.76 -69.23 5.78
C VAL A 10 -24.23 -69.18 4.35
N ALA A 11 -23.40 -68.20 4.02
CA ALA A 11 -22.52 -68.24 2.86
C ALA A 11 -21.14 -67.72 3.29
N HIS A 12 -20.27 -68.67 3.60
CA HIS A 12 -18.85 -68.46 3.79
C HIS A 12 -18.22 -68.15 2.43
N TRP A 13 -17.63 -66.96 2.28
CA TRP A 13 -16.53 -66.73 1.35
C TRP A 13 -15.39 -66.09 2.12
N ALA A 14 -14.23 -66.72 1.98
CA ALA A 14 -13.00 -66.37 2.62
C ALA A 14 -12.16 -65.48 1.68
N ILE A 15 -11.31 -64.68 2.32
CA ILE A 15 -10.02 -64.18 1.84
C ILE A 15 -10.05 -63.01 0.85
N GLY A 16 -9.48 -61.90 1.31
CA GLY A 16 -9.08 -60.78 0.48
C GLY A 16 -8.68 -59.56 1.31
N ALA A 17 -7.66 -59.70 2.17
CA ALA A 17 -7.05 -58.54 2.82
C ALA A 17 -6.30 -57.73 1.75
N ALA A 18 -6.96 -56.73 1.17
CA ALA A 18 -6.30 -55.71 0.36
C ALA A 18 -5.68 -54.69 1.31
N ALA A 19 -4.36 -54.77 1.51
CA ALA A 19 -3.60 -53.71 2.13
C ALA A 19 -3.64 -52.47 1.21
N ALA A 20 -4.46 -51.48 1.57
CA ALA A 20 -4.43 -50.17 0.95
C ALA A 20 -3.17 -49.44 1.41
N ALA A 21 -2.14 -49.41 0.57
CA ALA A 21 -0.99 -48.53 0.76
C ALA A 21 -1.47 -47.07 0.61
N ALA A 22 -1.65 -46.38 1.72
CA ALA A 22 -1.89 -44.95 1.74
C ALA A 22 -0.60 -44.25 1.27
N VAL A 23 -0.58 -43.81 0.02
CA VAL A 23 0.46 -42.91 -0.50
C VAL A 23 0.22 -41.55 0.13
N LEU A 24 0.96 -41.24 1.19
CA LEU A 24 1.06 -39.88 1.72
C LEU A 24 1.87 -39.05 0.71
N THR A 25 1.17 -38.47 -0.27
CA THR A 25 1.73 -37.36 -1.05
C THR A 25 1.91 -36.20 -0.09
N ALA A 26 3.13 -36.06 0.44
CA ALA A 26 3.54 -34.86 1.15
C ALA A 26 3.46 -33.70 0.16
N CYS A 27 2.40 -32.88 0.29
CA CYS A 27 2.36 -31.56 -0.30
C CYS A 27 3.51 -30.77 0.31
N ALA A 28 4.62 -30.66 -0.42
CA ALA A 28 5.70 -29.75 -0.08
C ALA A 28 5.10 -28.34 -0.08
N ALA A 29 4.79 -27.84 1.12
CA ALA A 29 4.43 -26.45 1.32
C ALA A 29 5.63 -25.62 0.87
N THR A 30 5.55 -25.07 -0.34
CA THR A 30 6.50 -24.09 -0.83
C THR A 30 6.19 -22.81 -0.07
N SER A 31 6.90 -22.64 1.05
CA SER A 31 6.92 -21.39 1.81
C SER A 31 7.48 -20.32 0.88
N HIS A 32 6.59 -19.58 0.22
CA HIS A 32 6.96 -18.34 -0.44
C HIS A 32 7.40 -17.39 0.67
N ALA A 33 8.71 -17.22 0.83
CA ALA A 33 9.22 -16.12 1.64
C ALA A 33 8.65 -14.85 1.04
N SER A 34 7.86 -14.10 1.82
CA SER A 34 7.48 -12.75 1.39
C SER A 34 8.76 -11.96 1.15
N PRO A 35 8.85 -11.18 0.07
CA PRO A 35 9.97 -10.29 -0.13
C PRO A 35 10.14 -9.44 1.13
N ALA A 36 11.39 -9.30 1.59
CA ALA A 36 11.69 -8.44 2.73
C ALA A 36 11.21 -7.02 2.43
N ALA A 37 10.58 -6.39 3.41
CA ALA A 37 10.16 -4.99 3.28
C ALA A 37 11.38 -4.12 2.92
N PRO A 38 11.22 -3.13 2.02
CA PRO A 38 12.27 -2.18 1.71
C PRO A 38 12.83 -1.53 2.99
N ALA A 39 14.16 -1.43 3.07
CA ALA A 39 14.81 -0.73 4.17
C ALA A 39 14.52 0.78 4.10
N PRO A 40 14.46 1.48 5.25
CA PRO A 40 14.42 2.93 5.28
C PRO A 40 15.58 3.51 4.47
N HIS A 41 15.30 4.53 3.66
CA HIS A 41 16.32 5.21 2.86
C HIS A 41 16.01 6.69 2.69
N THR A 42 17.05 7.47 2.41
CA THR A 42 16.93 8.92 2.22
C THR A 42 16.66 9.23 0.76
N LYS A 43 15.75 10.16 0.50
CA LYS A 43 15.48 10.74 -0.82
C LYS A 43 15.52 12.26 -0.74
N ASN A 44 15.82 12.95 -1.83
CA ASN A 44 15.44 14.36 -1.89
C ASN A 44 13.93 14.46 -1.92
N TRP A 45 13.33 15.42 -1.22
CA TRP A 45 11.87 15.50 -1.16
C TRP A 45 11.24 15.81 -2.52
N PHE A 46 11.93 16.56 -3.39
CA PHE A 46 11.46 16.88 -4.74
C PHE A 46 11.49 15.67 -5.68
N ASP A 47 12.24 14.62 -5.32
CA ASP A 47 12.31 13.37 -6.05
C ASP A 47 11.22 12.37 -5.61
N LEU A 48 10.48 12.61 -4.53
CA LEU A 48 9.42 11.73 -4.00
C LEU A 48 8.45 11.27 -5.08
N ASP A 49 8.03 10.00 -5.04
CA ASP A 49 7.11 9.37 -5.98
C ASP A 49 5.79 9.00 -5.31
N ALA A 50 4.71 8.92 -6.10
CA ALA A 50 3.40 8.52 -5.57
C ALA A 50 3.43 7.06 -5.06
N GLY A 51 3.17 6.89 -3.76
CA GLY A 51 3.33 5.64 -3.02
C GLY A 51 4.52 5.65 -2.05
N ASP A 52 5.38 6.66 -2.07
CA ASP A 52 6.43 6.81 -1.05
C ASP A 52 5.79 7.19 0.30
N CYS A 53 6.18 6.48 1.35
CA CYS A 53 5.75 6.73 2.73
C CYS A 53 6.90 7.35 3.52
N ILE A 54 6.68 8.52 4.11
CA ILE A 54 7.72 9.33 4.77
C ILE A 54 7.51 9.43 6.27
N THR A 55 8.60 9.44 7.04
CA THR A 55 8.54 9.51 8.51
C THR A 55 8.21 10.89 9.07
N ASP A 56 8.38 11.93 8.25
CA ASP A 56 8.20 13.33 8.57
C ASP A 56 7.98 14.12 7.28
N VAL A 57 7.25 15.23 7.38
CA VAL A 57 7.13 16.18 6.28
C VAL A 57 8.33 17.13 6.37
N PRO A 58 9.13 17.29 5.31
CA PRO A 58 10.35 18.10 5.35
C PRO A 58 10.02 19.57 5.62
N ALA A 59 10.81 20.21 6.48
CA ALA A 59 10.69 21.64 6.80
C ALA A 59 11.32 22.51 5.70
N VAL A 60 10.69 22.54 4.53
CA VAL A 60 11.19 23.20 3.31
C VAL A 60 11.49 24.70 3.50
N ASP A 61 10.69 25.39 4.33
CA ASP A 61 10.90 26.81 4.67
C ASP A 61 12.21 27.06 5.45
N THR A 62 12.76 26.03 6.07
CA THR A 62 14.04 26.07 6.78
C THR A 62 15.20 25.48 5.98
N GLY A 63 14.95 25.06 4.73
CA GLY A 63 15.95 24.56 3.81
C GLY A 63 16.21 23.05 3.90
N GLU A 64 15.29 22.27 4.46
CA GLU A 64 15.39 20.81 4.41
C GLU A 64 15.20 20.32 2.96
N VAL A 65 16.14 19.49 2.49
CA VAL A 65 16.19 19.01 1.10
C VAL A 65 15.97 17.50 0.97
N THR A 66 16.05 16.78 2.08
CA THR A 66 15.92 15.33 2.13
C THR A 66 14.83 14.89 3.09
N VAL A 67 14.34 13.67 2.89
CA VAL A 67 13.36 13.02 3.77
C VAL A 67 13.69 11.53 3.86
N THR A 68 13.23 10.86 4.92
CA THR A 68 13.34 9.40 5.05
C THR A 68 12.08 8.73 4.53
N VAL A 69 12.25 7.85 3.54
CA VAL A 69 11.22 6.97 2.99
C VAL A 69 11.28 5.61 3.68
N VAL A 70 10.13 5.07 4.05
CA VAL A 70 9.96 3.76 4.71
C VAL A 70 8.96 2.90 3.95
N ASP A 71 8.94 1.60 4.23
CA ASP A 71 7.85 0.72 3.80
C ASP A 71 6.51 1.19 4.41
N CYS A 72 5.45 1.26 3.62
CA CYS A 72 4.16 1.81 4.08
C CYS A 72 3.46 0.95 5.15
N ALA A 73 3.88 -0.29 5.41
CA ALA A 73 3.41 -1.05 6.55
C ALA A 73 4.13 -0.68 7.86
N ALA A 74 5.22 0.10 7.80
CA ALA A 74 5.83 0.72 8.96
C ALA A 74 5.07 2.00 9.36
N PRO A 75 5.11 2.40 10.64
CA PRO A 75 4.58 3.70 11.07
C PRO A 75 5.23 4.84 10.30
N HIS A 76 4.42 5.69 9.67
CA HIS A 76 4.88 6.84 8.88
C HIS A 76 3.96 8.04 9.07
N ARG A 77 4.49 9.23 8.79
CA ARG A 77 3.77 10.49 8.97
C ARG A 77 2.84 10.77 7.80
N ALA A 78 3.35 10.59 6.59
CA ALA A 78 2.61 10.91 5.37
C ALA A 78 2.90 9.93 4.24
N GLU A 79 1.95 9.80 3.32
CA GLU A 79 2.11 9.04 2.07
C GLU A 79 1.88 9.97 0.87
N VAL A 80 2.79 9.92 -0.10
CA VAL A 80 2.66 10.70 -1.34
C VAL A 80 1.57 10.06 -2.20
N PHE A 81 0.53 10.78 -2.58
CA PHE A 81 -0.55 10.22 -3.40
C PHE A 81 -0.62 10.75 -4.82
N LEU A 82 -0.02 11.91 -5.08
CA LEU A 82 -0.07 12.55 -6.39
C LEU A 82 1.15 13.44 -6.59
N ARG A 83 1.72 13.36 -7.79
CA ARG A 83 2.62 14.38 -8.31
C ARG A 83 1.98 15.02 -9.53
N ARG A 84 2.00 16.34 -9.61
CA ARG A 84 1.43 17.06 -10.74
C ARG A 84 2.33 18.21 -11.18
N PRO A 85 2.89 18.15 -12.40
CA PRO A 85 3.51 19.31 -13.03
C PRO A 85 2.50 20.45 -13.13
N THR A 86 2.94 21.66 -12.83
CA THR A 86 2.13 22.88 -12.84
C THR A 86 2.91 24.06 -13.40
N ALA A 87 2.18 24.98 -14.00
CA ALA A 87 2.72 26.28 -14.34
C ALA A 87 2.98 27.08 -13.05
N VAL A 88 3.87 28.05 -13.15
CA VAL A 88 4.06 29.08 -12.13
C VAL A 88 2.98 30.13 -12.33
N ASP A 89 2.08 30.23 -11.37
CA ASP A 89 1.24 31.41 -11.22
C ASP A 89 1.23 31.84 -9.76
N THR A 90 0.75 33.07 -9.51
CA THR A 90 0.59 33.61 -8.16
C THR A 90 -0.49 32.89 -7.34
N ALA A 91 -1.12 31.85 -7.90
CA ALA A 91 -2.18 31.05 -7.29
C ALA A 91 -1.77 29.57 -7.11
N VAL A 92 -0.48 29.24 -7.16
CA VAL A 92 0.00 27.85 -7.08
C VAL A 92 -0.48 27.13 -5.81
N THR A 93 -0.67 27.86 -4.70
CA THR A 93 -1.27 27.37 -3.45
C THR A 93 -2.73 26.95 -3.66
N ASP A 94 -3.57 27.81 -4.23
CA ASP A 94 -4.99 27.51 -4.51
C ASP A 94 -5.12 26.33 -5.51
N VAL A 95 -4.21 26.27 -6.48
CA VAL A 95 -4.10 25.16 -7.43
C VAL A 95 -3.71 23.88 -6.70
N ALA A 96 -2.73 23.92 -5.80
CA ALA A 96 -2.32 22.77 -4.99
C ALA A 96 -3.46 22.25 -4.11
N ASP A 97 -4.14 23.13 -3.37
CA ASP A 97 -5.30 22.80 -2.55
C ASP A 97 -6.36 22.05 -3.37
N THR A 98 -6.72 22.62 -4.53
CA THR A 98 -7.74 22.05 -5.42
C THR A 98 -7.31 20.69 -5.98
N VAL A 99 -6.07 20.59 -6.47
CA VAL A 99 -5.53 19.37 -7.10
C VAL A 99 -5.38 18.26 -6.07
N CYS A 100 -4.84 18.56 -4.89
CA CYS A 100 -4.61 17.59 -3.84
C CYS A 100 -5.93 17.12 -3.22
N ALA A 101 -6.90 18.01 -2.95
CA ALA A 101 -8.22 17.61 -2.48
C ALA A 101 -8.93 16.67 -3.47
N ALA A 102 -8.90 16.99 -4.77
CA ALA A 102 -9.49 16.14 -5.81
C ALA A 102 -8.75 14.81 -5.98
N GLY A 103 -7.42 14.80 -5.82
CA GLY A 103 -6.59 13.61 -5.91
C GLY A 103 -6.77 12.65 -4.73
N LEU A 104 -6.96 13.19 -3.51
CA LEU A 104 -7.04 12.40 -2.28
C LEU A 104 -8.19 11.39 -2.34
N ALA A 105 -9.39 11.83 -2.73
CA ALA A 105 -10.55 10.95 -2.86
C ALA A 105 -10.32 9.84 -3.91
N ARG A 106 -9.63 10.16 -5.00
CA ARG A 106 -9.30 9.17 -6.04
C ARG A 106 -8.26 8.16 -5.55
N TYR A 107 -7.33 8.57 -4.72
CA TYR A 107 -6.28 7.72 -4.19
C TYR A 107 -6.79 6.75 -3.14
N THR A 108 -7.54 7.26 -2.16
CA THR A 108 -7.96 6.52 -0.96
C THR A 108 -9.30 5.81 -1.12
N GLY A 109 -10.16 6.29 -2.01
CA GLY A 109 -11.57 5.88 -2.05
C GLY A 109 -12.40 6.47 -0.89
N GLY A 110 -11.81 7.37 -0.09
CA GLY A 110 -12.41 7.98 1.11
C GLY A 110 -11.66 7.61 2.39
N GLY A 111 -11.99 8.28 3.49
CA GLY A 111 -11.41 7.99 4.80
C GLY A 111 -11.12 9.25 5.62
N PRO A 112 -10.66 9.10 6.87
CA PRO A 112 -10.32 10.20 7.75
C PRO A 112 -8.92 10.73 7.44
N PHE A 113 -8.65 11.06 6.18
CA PHE A 113 -7.36 11.58 5.72
C PHE A 113 -7.46 13.07 5.42
N VAL A 114 -6.35 13.77 5.62
CA VAL A 114 -6.19 15.17 5.21
C VAL A 114 -5.06 15.26 4.19
N ALA A 115 -5.14 16.23 3.29
CA ALA A 115 -4.11 16.50 2.31
C ALA A 115 -3.22 17.65 2.78
N ASP A 116 -1.93 17.51 2.52
CA ASP A 116 -0.90 18.54 2.57
C ASP A 116 -0.09 18.49 1.25
N TYR A 117 0.85 19.39 1.04
CA TYR A 117 1.67 19.39 -0.17
C TYR A 117 3.03 20.05 -0.02
N LEU A 118 3.95 19.61 -0.88
CA LEU A 118 5.20 20.27 -1.18
C LEU A 118 5.14 20.83 -2.60
N ILE A 119 5.83 21.95 -2.83
CA ILE A 119 5.96 22.55 -4.16
C ILE A 119 7.43 22.59 -4.52
N ASP A 120 7.82 21.72 -5.45
CA ASP A 120 9.11 21.81 -6.11
C ASP A 120 9.06 22.92 -7.16
N SER A 121 9.88 23.95 -6.99
CA SER A 121 9.94 25.13 -7.84
C SER A 121 11.25 25.14 -8.63
N ASN A 122 11.30 24.40 -9.73
CA ASN A 122 12.45 24.32 -10.62
C ASN A 122 12.43 25.45 -11.66
N GLN A 123 12.46 26.69 -11.17
CA GLN A 123 12.39 27.91 -11.99
C GLN A 123 13.73 28.24 -12.65
N ASP A 124 14.17 27.41 -13.58
CA ASP A 124 15.28 27.78 -14.47
C ASP A 124 14.81 28.82 -15.49
N ARG A 125 15.16 30.08 -15.25
CA ARG A 125 14.81 31.23 -16.11
C ARG A 125 15.44 31.19 -17.49
N THR A 126 16.37 30.27 -17.74
CA THR A 126 16.98 30.04 -19.05
C THR A 126 16.31 28.90 -19.83
N SER A 127 15.51 28.08 -19.15
CA SER A 127 14.74 27.00 -19.74
C SER A 127 13.37 27.50 -20.24
N ALA A 128 12.89 26.92 -21.34
CA ALA A 128 11.55 27.15 -21.88
C ALA A 128 10.54 26.11 -21.38
N ASP A 129 10.66 25.70 -20.11
CA ASP A 129 9.75 24.73 -19.49
C ASP A 129 8.39 25.40 -19.17
N PRO A 130 7.28 24.98 -19.81
CA PRO A 130 5.96 25.54 -19.51
C PRO A 130 5.43 25.14 -18.13
N LEU A 131 5.97 24.11 -17.48
CA LEU A 131 5.53 23.59 -16.18
C LEU A 131 6.73 23.40 -15.24
N PRO A 132 7.45 24.48 -14.87
CA PRO A 132 8.71 24.38 -14.15
C PRO A 132 8.52 24.04 -12.66
N SER A 133 7.32 23.65 -12.24
CA SER A 133 7.03 23.31 -10.86
C SER A 133 6.23 22.03 -10.74
N THR A 134 6.41 21.33 -9.64
CA THR A 134 5.68 20.10 -9.34
C THR A 134 5.01 20.23 -7.99
N ILE A 135 3.69 20.06 -7.97
CA ILE A 135 2.93 19.86 -6.73
C ILE A 135 3.08 18.40 -6.34
N ILE A 136 3.55 18.13 -5.12
CA ILE A 136 3.68 16.81 -4.53
C ILE A 136 2.69 16.73 -3.38
N CYS A 137 1.55 16.07 -3.60
CA CYS A 137 0.51 15.96 -2.60
C CYS A 137 0.80 14.80 -1.63
N LEU A 138 0.69 15.11 -0.34
CA LEU A 138 0.91 14.21 0.78
C LEU A 138 -0.42 13.97 1.50
N LEU A 139 -0.69 12.74 1.93
CA LEU A 139 -1.81 12.44 2.81
C LEU A 139 -1.31 12.15 4.21
N GLU A 140 -2.02 12.66 5.21
CA GLU A 140 -1.79 12.35 6.63
C GLU A 140 -3.08 11.78 7.25
N ALA A 141 -2.94 11.14 8.42
CA ALA A 141 -4.11 10.80 9.23
C ALA A 141 -4.78 12.09 9.73
N GLY A 142 -6.10 12.21 9.59
CA GLY A 142 -6.86 13.42 9.96
C GLY A 142 -6.91 13.70 11.47
N ASN A 143 -6.43 12.78 12.30
CA ASN A 143 -6.22 12.98 13.73
C ASN A 143 -4.79 13.40 14.10
N GLY A 144 -3.90 13.59 13.11
CA GLY A 144 -2.49 13.91 13.31
C GLY A 144 -1.63 12.75 13.80
N GLY A 145 -2.17 11.52 13.84
CA GLY A 145 -1.44 10.31 14.20
C GLY A 145 -0.58 9.76 13.06
N LEU A 146 0.18 8.71 13.36
CA LEU A 146 0.92 7.96 12.33
C LEU A 146 -0.01 7.03 11.57
N LEU A 147 0.24 6.90 10.28
CA LEU A 147 -0.29 5.85 9.43
C LEU A 147 0.51 4.57 9.67
N THR A 148 -0.15 3.40 9.68
CA THR A 148 0.51 2.09 9.86
C THR A 148 0.29 1.16 8.66
N THR A 149 -0.35 1.67 7.62
CA THR A 149 -0.58 1.00 6.34
C THR A 149 -0.75 2.05 5.26
N SER A 150 -0.57 1.67 4.00
CA SER A 150 -0.87 2.56 2.88
C SER A 150 -2.37 2.88 2.85
N ALA A 151 -2.69 4.14 2.57
CA ALA A 151 -4.05 4.61 2.37
C ALA A 151 -4.55 4.39 0.93
N ARG A 152 -3.72 3.85 0.04
CA ARG A 152 -4.11 3.53 -1.34
C ARG A 152 -5.27 2.54 -1.33
N LYS A 153 -6.33 2.83 -2.08
CA LYS A 153 -7.39 1.85 -2.33
C LYS A 153 -6.81 0.60 -3.00
N ALA A 154 -7.21 -0.57 -2.49
CA ALA A 154 -6.85 -1.87 -3.06
C ALA A 154 -7.47 -2.12 -4.43
#